data_AF-A0A3D3H4X7-F1
#
_entry.id   AF-A0A3D3H4X7-F1
#
_cell.length_a   1.000
_cell.length_b   1.000
_cell.length_c   1.000
_cell.angle_alpha   90.00
_cell.angle_beta   90.00
_cell.angle_gamma   90.00
#
_symmetry.space_group_name_H-M   'P 1'
#
loop_
_entity.id
_entity.type
_entity.pdbx_description
1 polymer ?
#
loop_
_entity_poly.entity_id
_entity_poly.type
_entity_poly.pdbx_seq_one_letter_code
_entity_poly.pdbx_strand_id
1 'polypeptide(L)'
;MSDAVTGGVRDEPFEAPVVSSTLVHEGRVWDVRSDTVRYDDAEIVREYVDHPGAAAVVAIDDEGRMLLIQQYRHPIRHRDWEVPAG
;
A
#
# COMPACT_ATOMS: atom_id res chain seq x y z
N MET A 1 23.13 -29.41 -11.00
CA MET A 1 21.82 -29.38 -11.68
C MET A 1 20.78 -29.66 -10.62
N SER A 2 20.14 -28.62 -10.11
CA SER A 2 18.91 -28.78 -9.33
C SER A 2 17.76 -28.48 -10.27
N ASP A 3 16.95 -29.50 -10.51
CA ASP A 3 15.58 -29.34 -10.97
C ASP A 3 14.80 -28.41 -10.02
N ALA A 4 13.72 -27.84 -10.56
CA ALA A 4 12.73 -26.94 -9.95
C ALA A 4 13.07 -25.43 -9.99
N VAL A 5 12.70 -24.78 -11.10
CA VAL A 5 11.50 -23.92 -11.15
C VAL A 5 10.91 -24.03 -12.57
N THR A 6 9.95 -24.93 -12.76
CA THR A 6 9.12 -25.01 -13.99
C THR A 6 7.84 -24.15 -13.87
N GLY A 7 7.69 -23.39 -12.79
CA GLY A 7 6.61 -22.43 -12.62
C GLY A 7 6.97 -21.09 -13.26
N GLY A 8 6.11 -20.55 -14.12
CA GLY A 8 6.29 -19.20 -14.66
C GLY A 8 6.40 -18.15 -13.56
N VAL A 9 6.95 -16.97 -13.91
CA VAL A 9 7.02 -15.82 -13.00
C VAL A 9 5.63 -15.51 -12.47
N ARG A 10 5.44 -15.63 -11.16
CA ARG A 10 4.19 -15.35 -10.46
C ARG A 10 4.49 -14.85 -9.07
N ASP A 11 3.54 -14.10 -8.53
CA ASP A 11 3.55 -13.72 -7.13
C ASP A 11 3.12 -14.90 -6.26
N GLU A 12 3.65 -14.97 -5.04
CA GLU A 12 3.30 -15.97 -4.05
C GLU A 12 2.97 -15.26 -2.72
N PRO A 13 1.77 -15.48 -2.15
CA PRO A 13 1.44 -14.88 -0.87
C PRO A 13 2.34 -15.48 0.22
N PHE A 14 2.91 -14.61 1.05
CA PHE A 14 3.80 -15.01 2.13
C PHE A 14 3.61 -14.09 3.34
N GLU A 15 3.35 -14.70 4.50
CA GLU A 15 3.21 -13.99 5.78
C GLU A 15 4.41 -14.33 6.67
N ALA A 16 5.42 -13.47 6.64
CA ALA A 16 6.59 -13.62 7.51
C ALA A 16 6.18 -13.40 8.98
N PRO A 17 6.55 -14.30 9.92
CA PRO A 17 6.25 -14.08 11.34
C PRO A 17 6.87 -12.78 11.86
N VAL A 18 6.04 -11.89 12.40
CA VAL A 18 6.50 -10.67 13.08
C VAL A 18 7.03 -11.02 14.46
N VAL A 19 8.30 -10.73 14.70
CA VAL A 19 9.00 -10.99 15.96
C VAL A 19 8.89 -9.79 16.91
N SER A 20 8.91 -8.58 16.37
CA SER A 20 8.65 -7.36 17.13
C SER A 20 8.08 -6.28 16.22
N SER A 21 7.30 -5.36 16.80
CA SER A 21 6.69 -4.24 16.11
C SER A 21 6.87 -2.96 16.92
N THR A 22 7.29 -1.89 16.27
CA THR A 22 7.47 -0.57 16.89
C THR A 22 6.72 0.48 16.10
N LEU A 23 5.91 1.28 16.78
CA LEU A 23 5.36 2.52 16.22
C LEU A 23 6.47 3.58 16.21
N VAL A 24 7.01 3.86 15.03
CA VAL A 24 8.13 4.81 14.86
C VAL A 24 7.60 6.25 14.82
N HIS A 25 6.43 6.44 14.22
CA HIS A 25 5.77 7.73 14.15
C HIS A 25 4.25 7.54 14.18
N GLU A 26 3.60 8.23 15.12
CA GLU A 26 2.15 8.37 15.16
C GLU A 26 1.75 9.60 14.35
N GLY A 27 1.02 9.38 13.25
CA GLY A 27 0.55 10.44 12.38
C GLY A 27 -0.91 10.78 12.63
N ARG A 28 -1.43 11.76 11.86
CA ARG A 28 -2.85 12.15 11.98
C ARG A 28 -3.81 11.19 11.27
N VAL A 29 -3.33 10.53 10.21
CA VAL A 29 -4.15 9.69 9.31
C VAL A 29 -3.54 8.31 9.12
N TRP A 30 -2.22 8.24 9.07
CA TRP A 30 -1.45 7.02 8.91
C TRP A 30 -0.22 7.09 9.80
N ASP A 31 0.26 5.92 10.19
CA ASP A 31 1.42 5.76 11.04
C ASP A 31 2.62 5.25 10.25
N VAL A 32 3.81 5.31 10.84
CA VAL A 32 4.97 4.57 10.36
C VAL A 32 5.32 3.50 11.36
N ARG A 33 5.32 2.25 10.90
CA ARG A 33 5.63 1.07 11.71
C ARG A 33 6.94 0.45 11.25
N SER A 34 7.73 -0.02 12.21
CA SER A 34 8.93 -0.81 11.99
C SER A 34 8.73 -2.19 12.57
N ASP A 35 8.64 -3.19 11.70
CA ASP A 35 8.49 -4.58 12.08
C ASP A 35 9.80 -5.33 11.84
N THR A 36 10.21 -6.10 12.86
CA THR A 36 11.21 -7.14 12.68
C THR A 36 10.49 -8.43 12.34
N VAL A 37 10.76 -9.01 11.18
CA VAL A 37 10.16 -10.28 10.74
C VAL A 37 11.23 -11.36 10.64
N ARG A 38 10.82 -12.60 10.92
CA ARG A 38 11.64 -13.78 10.66
C ARG A 38 11.52 -14.16 9.19
N TYR A 39 12.63 -14.14 8.48
CA TYR A 39 12.73 -14.47 7.07
C TYR A 39 13.81 -15.54 6.90
N ASP A 40 13.36 -16.78 6.66
CA ASP A 40 14.19 -17.98 6.72
C ASP A 40 14.98 -18.04 8.04
N ASP A 41 16.31 -18.13 7.97
CA ASP A 41 17.23 -18.22 9.10
C ASP A 41 17.67 -16.84 9.65
N ALA A 42 17.09 -15.75 9.17
CA ALA A 42 17.46 -14.39 9.54
C ALA A 42 16.29 -13.56 10.08
N GLU A 43 16.60 -12.51 10.83
CA GLU A 43 15.66 -11.45 11.18
C GLU A 43 15.98 -10.21 10.35
N ILE A 44 14.95 -9.62 9.76
CA ILE A 44 15.04 -8.42 8.93
C ILE A 44 14.07 -7.36 9.43
N VAL A 45 14.46 -6.09 9.30
CA VAL A 45 13.62 -4.94 9.67
C VAL A 45 12.96 -4.34 8.42
N ARG A 46 11.67 -4.02 8.52
CA ARG A 46 10.91 -3.34 7.47
C ARG A 46 10.13 -2.18 8.08
N GLU A 47 10.37 -0.99 7.53
CA GLU A 47 9.56 0.19 7.81
C GLU A 47 8.55 0.41 6.69
N TYR A 48 7.30 0.68 7.07
CA TYR A 48 6.22 0.91 6.12
C TYR A 48 5.18 1.89 6.69
N VAL A 49 4.39 2.46 5.78
CA VAL A 49 3.24 3.29 6.13
C VAL A 49 2.08 2.37 6.48
N ASP A 50 1.63 2.45 7.73
CA ASP A 50 0.46 1.74 8.25
C ASP A 50 -0.78 2.61 7.99
N HIS A 51 -1.41 2.39 6.83
CA HIS A 51 -2.55 3.18 6.35
C HIS A 51 -3.88 2.44 6.63
N PRO A 52 -4.94 3.11 7.10
CA PRO A 52 -6.24 2.48 7.42
C PRO A 52 -7.02 1.94 6.20
N GLY A 53 -6.40 1.84 5.02
CA GLY A 53 -7.06 1.57 3.74
C GLY A 53 -7.70 2.82 3.11
N ALA A 54 -8.24 2.66 1.89
CA ALA A 54 -8.95 3.69 1.15
C ALA A 54 -9.94 3.05 0.17
N ALA A 55 -10.95 3.80 -0.24
CA ALA A 55 -11.87 3.45 -1.31
C ALA A 55 -11.98 4.59 -2.33
N ALA A 56 -12.27 4.24 -3.58
CA ALA A 56 -12.51 5.20 -4.65
C ALA A 56 -13.80 4.86 -5.39
N VAL A 57 -14.50 5.89 -5.86
CA VAL A 57 -15.77 5.74 -6.59
C VAL A 57 -15.63 6.28 -7.99
N VAL A 58 -15.93 5.43 -8.98
CA VAL A 58 -16.06 5.83 -10.39
C VAL A 58 -17.55 5.95 -10.71
N ALA A 59 -18.07 7.17 -10.74
CA ALA A 59 -19.45 7.45 -11.11
C ALA A 59 -19.53 7.82 -12.60
N ILE A 60 -20.31 7.05 -13.36
CA ILE A 60 -20.51 7.22 -14.80
C ILE A 60 -21.99 7.52 -15.05
N ASP A 61 -22.29 8.54 -15.87
CA ASP A 61 -23.65 8.88 -16.27
C ASP A 61 -24.12 8.12 -17.53
N ASP A 62 -25.37 8.32 -17.93
CA ASP A 62 -25.97 7.67 -19.11
C ASP A 62 -25.29 8.04 -20.44
N GLU A 63 -24.51 9.12 -20.45
CA GLU A 63 -23.72 9.58 -21.61
C GLU A 63 -22.28 9.02 -21.59
N GLY A 64 -21.93 8.22 -20.59
CA GLY A 64 -20.59 7.63 -20.44
C GLY A 64 -19.55 8.60 -19.88
N ARG A 65 -19.95 9.73 -19.29
CA ARG A 65 -19.02 10.69 -18.67
C ARG A 65 -18.74 10.33 -17.23
N MET A 66 -17.52 10.59 -16.77
CA MET A 66 -17.10 10.34 -15.39
C MET A 66 -17.13 11.61 -14.54
N LEU A 67 -17.66 11.51 -13.32
CA LEU A 67 -17.53 12.57 -12.32
C LEU A 67 -16.08 12.65 -11.82
N LEU A 68 -15.49 13.84 -11.91
CA LEU A 68 -14.19 14.17 -11.35
C LEU A 68 -14.29 15.36 -10.40
N ILE A 69 -13.39 15.40 -9.42
CA ILE A 69 -13.16 16.56 -8.55
C ILE A 69 -11.79 17.14 -8.83
N GLN A 70 -11.61 18.44 -8.59
CA GLN A 70 -10.29 19.07 -8.61
C GLN A 70 -9.88 19.45 -7.19
N GLN A 71 -8.90 18.74 -6.65
CA GLN A 71 -8.49 18.88 -5.24
C GLN A 71 -7.01 19.23 -5.11
N TYR A 72 -6.68 20.11 -4.16
CA TYR A 72 -5.30 20.44 -3.87
C TYR A 72 -4.60 19.30 -3.11
N ARG A 73 -3.51 18.76 -3.68
CA ARG A 73 -2.65 17.74 -3.09
C ARG A 73 -1.32 18.38 -2.68
N HIS A 74 -1.19 18.72 -1.40
CA HIS A 74 0.00 19.39 -0.87
C HIS A 74 1.34 18.65 -1.14
N PRO A 75 1.44 17.30 -1.04
CA PRO A 75 2.70 16.58 -1.26
C PRO A 75 3.35 16.84 -2.61
N ILE A 76 2.54 17.04 -3.65
CA ILE A 76 3.01 17.38 -4.99
C ILE A 76 2.78 18.85 -5.35
N ARG A 77 2.06 19.62 -4.52
CA ARG A 77 1.75 21.05 -4.70
C ARG A 77 0.89 21.37 -5.91
N HIS A 78 -0.01 20.48 -6.30
CA HIS A 78 -0.90 20.66 -7.45
C HIS A 78 -2.37 20.55 -7.08
N ARG A 79 -3.23 21.04 -7.99
CA ARG A 79 -4.67 20.78 -7.99
C ARG A 79 -4.95 19.69 -9.02
N ASP A 80 -5.18 18.48 -8.54
CA ASP A 80 -5.31 17.30 -9.39
C ASP A 80 -6.76 17.06 -9.72
N TRP A 81 -7.02 16.68 -10.97
CA TRP A 81 -8.29 16.07 -11.35
C TRP A 81 -8.26 14.60 -10.95
N GLU A 82 -9.17 14.21 -10.06
CA GLU A 82 -9.20 12.86 -9.48
C GLU A 82 -10.64 12.37 -9.31
N VAL A 83 -10.79 11.05 -9.20
CA VAL A 83 -12.07 10.46 -8.78
C VAL A 83 -12.29 10.73 -7.28
N PRO A 84 -13.54 10.84 -6.81
CA PRO A 84 -13.83 10.87 -5.39
C PRO A 84 -13.23 9.63 -4.69
N ALA A 85 -12.43 9.85 -3.65
CA ALA A 85 -11.79 8.81 -2.88
C ALA A 85 -11.59 9.26 -1.41
N GLY A 86 -11.48 8.30 -0.49
CA GLY A 86 -11.30 8.53 0.94
C GLY A 86 -10.97 7.28 1.72
#